data_AF-A0A7V9VHA4-F1
#
_entry.id   AF-A0A7V9VHA4-F1
#
_cell.length_a   1.000
_cell.length_b   1.000
_cell.length_c   1.000
_cell.angle_alpha   90.00
_cell.angle_beta   90.00
_cell.angle_gamma   90.00
#
_symmetry.space_group_name_H-M   'P 1'
#
loop_
_entity.id
_entity.type
_entity.pdbx_description
1 polymer ?
#
loop_
_entity_poly.entity_id
_entity_poly.type
_entity_poly.pdbx_seq_one_letter_code
_entity_poly.pdbx_strand_id
1 'polypeptide(L)' 'GNLGAFSGATSIFITPGYDWKVVDGLITNFHLPKSTLLLMVSSFAGRKLVLRAYSEAIEHRYRFFSFGDATLIL' A
#
# COMPACT_ATOMS: atom_id res chain seq x y z
N GLY A 1 1.84 -3.67 -18.39
CA GLY A 1 0.64 -3.70 -19.27
C GLY A 1 0.74 -2.60 -20.33
N ASN A 2 -0.14 -2.61 -21.34
CA ASN A 2 -0.21 -1.52 -22.32
C ASN A 2 -0.91 -0.31 -21.69
N LEU A 3 -0.26 0.86 -21.72
CA LEU A 3 -0.80 2.12 -21.21
C LEU A 3 -1.08 3.09 -22.37
N GLY A 4 -2.12 3.90 -22.20
CA GLY A 4 -2.48 4.98 -23.12
C GLY A 4 -3.05 6.18 -22.35
N ALA A 5 -3.17 7.33 -23.00
CA ALA A 5 -3.78 8.51 -22.39
C ALA A 5 -5.23 8.20 -21.99
N PHE A 6 -5.61 8.55 -20.76
CA PHE A 6 -6.93 8.28 -20.21
C PHE A 6 -7.41 9.45 -19.33
N SER A 7 -8.71 9.72 -19.35
CA SER A 7 -9.37 10.63 -18.42
C SER A 7 -10.74 10.08 -18.05
N GLY A 8 -11.04 10.03 -16.76
CA GLY A 8 -12.27 9.48 -16.22
C GLY A 8 -12.19 9.27 -14.71
N ALA A 9 -13.33 9.02 -14.08
CA ALA A 9 -13.37 8.66 -12.66
C ALA A 9 -12.97 7.19 -12.45
N THR A 10 -12.46 6.89 -11.25
CA THR A 10 -12.21 5.54 -10.79
C THR A 10 -12.99 5.26 -9.52
N SER A 11 -13.63 4.10 -9.45
CA SER A 11 -14.24 3.53 -8.25
C SER A 11 -13.56 2.22 -7.85
N ILE A 12 -12.33 1.99 -8.33
CA ILE A 12 -11.59 0.76 -8.09
C ILE A 12 -11.39 0.53 -6.59
N PHE A 13 -11.62 -0.70 -6.16
CA PHE A 13 -11.35 -1.16 -4.81
C PHE A 13 -10.36 -2.31 -4.85
N ILE A 14 -9.13 -2.06 -4.42
CA ILE A 14 -8.02 -3.00 -4.48
C ILE A 14 -7.91 -3.74 -3.15
N THR A 15 -8.01 -5.06 -3.18
CA THR A 15 -7.98 -5.96 -2.02
C THR A 15 -7.03 -7.14 -2.25
N PRO A 16 -6.65 -7.89 -1.20
CA PRO A 16 -5.80 -9.08 -1.38
C PRO A 16 -6.37 -10.06 -2.42
N GLY A 17 -5.51 -10.51 -3.34
CA GLY A 17 -5.91 -11.28 -4.51
C GLY A 17 -6.01 -10.47 -5.81
N TYR A 18 -5.87 -9.14 -5.73
CA TYR A 18 -5.77 -8.28 -6.91
C TYR A 18 -4.48 -8.57 -7.72
N ASP A 19 -4.64 -8.68 -9.04
CA ASP A 19 -3.55 -8.93 -9.98
C ASP A 19 -3.03 -7.60 -10.56
N TRP A 20 -1.87 -7.16 -10.06
CA TRP A 20 -1.24 -5.90 -10.42
C TRP A 20 -0.68 -5.96 -11.85
N LYS A 21 -1.10 -5.03 -12.71
CA LYS A 21 -0.79 -5.06 -14.17
C LYS A 21 0.30 -4.10 -14.63
N VAL A 22 0.61 -3.09 -13.81
CA VAL A 22 1.40 -1.90 -14.21
C VAL A 22 2.42 -1.49 -13.15
N VAL A 23 2.09 -1.63 -11.87
CA VAL A 23 2.93 -1.14 -10.77
C VAL A 23 3.83 -2.28 -10.31
N ASP A 24 5.15 -2.06 -10.39
CA ASP A 24 6.18 -3.02 -9.91
C ASP A 24 6.74 -2.63 -8.53
N GLY A 25 6.50 -1.41 -8.05
CA GLY A 25 6.89 -0.95 -6.72
C GLY A 25 5.98 0.16 -6.21
N LEU A 26 5.88 0.31 -4.88
CA LEU A 26 4.97 1.25 -4.23
C LEU A 26 5.69 2.10 -3.18
N ILE A 27 5.56 3.42 -3.28
CA ILE A 27 5.92 4.36 -2.21
C ILE A 27 4.63 4.93 -1.62
N THR A 28 4.46 4.82 -0.30
CA THR A 28 3.24 5.25 0.39
C THR A 28 3.51 5.52 1.88
N ASN A 29 2.58 6.13 2.60
CA ASN A 29 2.65 6.28 4.05
C ASN A 29 2.35 4.98 4.80
N PHE A 30 2.62 4.96 6.11
CA PHE A 30 2.05 3.98 7.04
C PHE A 30 0.58 4.30 7.36
N HIS A 31 -0.32 3.36 7.08
CA HIS A 31 -1.77 3.52 7.15
C HIS A 31 -2.37 2.96 8.43
N LEU A 32 -3.51 3.47 8.89
CA LEU A 32 -4.11 2.97 10.12
C LEU A 32 -4.61 1.50 9.98
N PRO A 33 -4.62 0.73 11.08
CA PRO A 33 -5.28 -0.56 11.13
C PRO A 33 -6.73 -0.47 10.66
N LYS A 34 -7.19 -1.48 9.92
CA LYS A 34 -8.56 -1.56 9.37
C LYS A 34 -8.92 -0.47 8.34
N SER A 35 -7.94 0.21 7.74
CA SER A 35 -8.15 1.11 6.61
C SER A 35 -8.18 0.37 5.25
N THR A 36 -8.86 0.97 4.27
CA THR A 36 -8.87 0.49 2.87
C THR A 36 -7.49 0.58 2.23
N LEU A 37 -6.70 1.59 2.59
CA LEU A 37 -5.31 1.73 2.11
C LEU A 37 -4.41 0.59 2.63
N LEU A 38 -4.64 0.10 3.86
CA LEU A 38 -3.92 -1.06 4.36
C LEU A 38 -4.29 -2.35 3.58
N LEU A 39 -5.54 -2.47 3.09
CA LEU A 39 -5.94 -3.57 2.21
C LEU A 39 -5.22 -3.48 0.85
N MET A 40 -5.14 -2.29 0.26
CA MET A 40 -4.40 -2.06 -0.99
C MET A 40 -2.93 -2.41 -0.84
N VAL A 41 -2.26 -1.93 0.21
CA VAL A 41 -0.85 -2.28 0.48
C VAL A 41 -0.69 -3.79 0.73
N SER A 42 -1.63 -4.42 1.46
CA SER A 42 -1.63 -5.87 1.67
C SER A 42 -1.86 -6.68 0.40
N SER A 43 -2.56 -6.13 -0.60
CA SER A 43 -2.72 -6.76 -1.90
C SER A 43 -1.44 -6.75 -2.73
N PHE A 44 -0.56 -5.77 -2.49
CA PHE A 44 0.71 -5.61 -3.20
C PHE A 44 1.81 -6.47 -2.57
N ALA A 45 2.01 -6.35 -1.25
CA ALA A 45 3.14 -6.96 -0.55
C ALA A 45 2.81 -8.23 0.25
N GLY A 46 1.52 -8.60 0.29
CA GLY A 46 1.03 -9.68 1.13
C GLY A 46 0.88 -9.30 2.61
N ARG A 47 -0.24 -9.72 3.22
CA ARG A 47 -0.63 -9.35 4.59
C ARG A 47 0.44 -9.65 5.65
N LYS A 48 1.10 -10.82 5.59
CA LYS A 48 2.07 -11.24 6.62
C LYS A 48 3.30 -10.33 6.64
N LEU A 49 3.80 -9.93 5.47
CA LEU A 49 4.96 -9.05 5.34
C LEU A 49 4.62 -7.64 5.83
N VAL A 50 3.48 -7.11 5.40
CA VAL A 50 2.99 -5.78 5.81
C VAL A 50 2.85 -5.70 7.33
N LEU A 51 2.17 -6.67 7.97
CA LEU A 51 1.98 -6.64 9.42
C LEU A 51 3.31 -6.71 10.19
N ARG A 52 4.29 -7.48 9.69
CA ARG A 52 5.62 -7.52 10.29
C ARG A 52 6.33 -6.18 10.18
N ALA A 53 6.34 -5.58 8.98
CA ALA A 53 6.94 -4.26 8.78
C ALA A 53 6.31 -3.18 9.68
N TYR A 54 5.00 -3.27 9.94
CA TYR A 54 4.30 -2.37 10.85
C TYR A 54 4.70 -2.58 12.31
N SER A 55 4.88 -3.82 12.75
CA SER A 55 5.40 -4.13 14.09
C SER A 55 6.80 -3.53 14.28
N GLU A 56 7.70 -3.73 13.32
CA GLU A 56 9.04 -3.13 13.33
C GLU A 56 8.97 -1.59 13.36
N ALA A 57 8.12 -0.98 12.53
CA ALA A 57 7.95 0.47 12.50
C ALA A 57 7.47 1.04 13.84
N ILE A 58 6.57 0.32 14.54
CA ILE A 58 6.12 0.69 15.88
C ILE A 58 7.26 0.59 16.90
N GLU A 59 8.03 -0.50 16.87
CA GLU A 59 9.18 -0.72 17.76
C GLU A 59 10.22 0.39 17.59
N HIS A 60 10.50 0.77 16.34
CA HIS A 60 11.43 1.83 15.98
C HIS A 60 10.83 3.26 16.01
N ARG A 61 9.59 3.42 16.49
CA ARG A 61 8.91 4.72 16.66
C ARG A 61 8.82 5.56 15.39
N TYR A 62 8.56 4.90 14.26
CA TYR A 62 8.20 5.59 13.03
C TYR A 62 6.93 6.41 13.24
N ARG A 63 6.84 7.53 12.52
CA ARG A 63 5.67 8.40 12.50
C ARG A 63 4.69 7.86 11.48
N PHE A 64 3.43 7.68 11.87
CA PHE A 64 2.38 7.13 11.00
C PHE A 64 1.54 8.26 10.38
N PHE A 65 0.66 7.89 9.44
CA PHE A 65 -0.36 8.77 8.84
C PHE A 65 0.17 9.82 7.85
N SER A 66 -0.62 10.86 7.58
CA SER A 66 -0.45 11.77 6.44
C SER A 66 0.87 12.52 6.41
N PHE A 67 1.45 12.84 7.57
CA PHE A 67 2.70 13.60 7.70
C PHE A 67 3.81 12.77 8.36
N GLY A 68 3.62 11.45 8.39
CA GLY A 68 4.56 10.51 8.96
C GLY A 68 5.70 10.16 8.01
N ASP A 69 6.35 9.06 8.33
CA ASP A 69 7.37 8.44 7.49
C ASP A 69 6.72 7.61 6.37
N ALA A 70 7.54 7.22 5.39
CA ALA A 70 7.11 6.47 4.21
C ALA A 70 7.55 5.00 4.27
N THR A 71 6.82 4.17 3.54
CA THR A 71 7.14 2.79 3.18
C THR A 71 7.48 2.74 1.70
N LEU A 72 8.58 2.07 1.36
CA LEU A 72 8.93 1.66 0.01
C LEU A 72 8.80 0.14 -0.10
N ILE A 73 8.11 -0.35 -1.13
CA ILE A 73 7.91 -1.77 -1.42
C ILE A 73 8.42 -2.03 -2.85
N LEU A 74 9.31 -3.02 -2.98
CA LEU A 74 10.00 -3.42 -4.20
C LEU A 74 9.78 -4.90 -4.49
#